data_AF-A0A2D5AXK4-F1
#
_entry.id   AF-A0A2D5AXK4-F1
#
_cell.length_a   1.000
_cell.length_b   1.000
_cell.length_c   1.000
_cell.angle_alpha   90.00
_cell.angle_beta   90.00
_cell.angle_gamma   90.00
#
_symmetry.space_group_name_H-M   'P 1'
#
loop_
_entity.id
_entity.type
_entity.pdbx_description
1 polymer ?
#
loop_
_entity_poly.entity_id
_entity_poly.type
_entity_poly.pdbx_seq_one_letter_code
_entity_poly.pdbx_strand_id
1 'polypeptide(L)'
;MDRLGWLVSPALLIGVGLGVWLTGHEPKAVLPLVLGLGLAFPTLWILISALSPGKADRRCRECGASELVRIDKATTLGLRCRACGFRDESASGWLLAEEEGPLEELVLNRRRNYRQRIRTGEKPASSDVDRRVRSN
;
A
#
# COMPACT_ATOMS: atom_id res chain seq x y z
N MET A 1 7.14 6.68 -19.34
CA MET A 1 6.99 8.15 -19.19
C MET A 1 7.83 8.58 -17.98
N ASP A 2 9.10 8.19 -17.97
CA ASP A 2 9.84 7.98 -16.70
C ASP A 2 10.95 9.00 -16.49
N ARG A 3 11.29 9.77 -17.54
CA ARG A 3 12.32 10.82 -17.49
C ARG A 3 11.89 12.07 -16.72
N LEU A 4 10.58 12.38 -16.68
CA LEU A 4 10.08 13.53 -15.94
C LEU A 4 10.17 13.31 -14.42
N GLY A 5 9.83 12.12 -13.92
CA GLY A 5 9.85 11.84 -12.48
C GLY A 5 11.25 12.00 -11.86
N TRP A 6 12.31 11.71 -12.62
CA TRP A 6 13.68 11.86 -12.17
C TRP A 6 14.12 13.33 -12.02
N LEU A 7 13.52 14.25 -12.78
CA LEU A 7 13.82 15.69 -12.72
C LEU A 7 12.99 16.44 -11.67
N VAL A 8 11.84 15.90 -11.25
CA VAL A 8 10.96 16.54 -10.26
C VAL A 8 11.64 16.68 -8.90
N SER A 9 12.37 15.65 -8.45
CA SER A 9 13.06 15.66 -7.16
C SER A 9 14.16 16.74 -7.06
N PRO A 10 15.12 16.83 -8.01
CA PRO A 10 16.14 17.89 -7.98
C PRO A 10 15.54 19.28 -8.23
N ALA A 11 14.51 19.42 -9.08
CA ALA A 11 13.85 20.71 -9.31
C ALA A 11 13.18 21.27 -8.04
N LEU A 12 12.54 20.40 -7.24
CA LEU A 12 11.98 20.80 -5.94
C LEU A 12 13.05 21.25 -4.96
N LEU A 13 14.18 20.52 -4.87
CA LEU A 13 15.30 20.91 -4.01
C LEU A 13 15.90 22.26 -4.41
N ILE A 14 16.05 22.53 -5.71
CA ILE A 14 16.53 23.81 -6.23
C ILE A 14 15.53 24.93 -5.87
N GLY A 15 14.22 24.70 -6.03
CA GLY A 15 13.19 25.67 -5.67
C GLY A 15 13.19 26.05 -4.19
N VAL A 16 13.31 25.07 -3.30
CA VAL A 16 13.43 25.31 -1.85
C VAL A 16 14.72 26.06 -1.52
N GLY A 17 15.86 25.65 -2.13
CA GLY A 17 17.15 26.32 -1.95
C GLY A 17 17.12 27.79 -2.39
N LEU A 18 16.47 28.08 -3.52
CA LEU A 18 16.27 29.45 -4.02
C LEU A 18 15.39 30.27 -3.08
N GLY A 19 14.33 29.68 -2.53
CA GLY A 19 13.47 30.33 -1.54
C GLY A 19 14.25 30.74 -0.29
N VAL A 20 15.04 29.81 0.27
CA VAL A 20 15.90 30.09 1.43
C VAL A 20 16.96 31.14 1.11
N TRP A 21 17.61 31.05 -0.05
CA TRP A 21 18.62 32.03 -0.48
C TRP A 21 18.02 33.44 -0.63
N LEU A 22 16.81 33.57 -1.19
CA LEU A 22 16.09 34.84 -1.29
C LEU A 22 15.74 35.43 0.09
N THR A 23 15.42 34.61 1.09
CA THR A 23 15.10 35.08 2.45
C THR A 23 16.29 35.77 3.14
N GLY A 24 17.53 35.41 2.75
CA GLY A 24 18.74 35.90 3.39
C GLY A 24 19.18 37.29 2.94
N HIS A 25 18.65 37.82 1.83
CA HIS A 25 19.23 39.00 1.17
C HIS A 25 18.52 40.34 1.45
N GLU A 26 17.36 40.39 2.12
CA GLU A 26 16.68 41.67 2.44
C GLU A 26 16.09 41.76 3.87
N PRO A 27 16.13 42.94 4.52
CA PRO A 27 15.74 43.16 5.92
C PRO A 27 14.22 43.15 6.19
N LYS A 28 13.37 42.90 5.19
CA LYS A 28 11.93 42.63 5.38
C LYS A 28 11.66 41.12 5.35
N ALA A 29 12.38 40.39 6.18
CA ALA A 29 12.44 38.92 6.21
C ALA A 29 11.10 38.21 6.55
N VAL A 30 10.04 38.95 6.90
CA VAL A 30 8.75 38.37 7.31
C VAL A 30 8.04 37.69 6.13
N LEU A 31 7.98 38.33 4.96
CA LEU A 31 7.28 37.80 3.80
C LEU A 31 7.86 36.46 3.32
N PRO A 32 9.19 36.35 3.06
CA PRO A 32 9.73 35.10 2.54
C PRO A 32 9.77 34.01 3.63
N LEU A 33 9.78 34.37 4.91
CA LEU A 33 9.64 33.42 6.02
C LEU A 33 8.23 32.80 6.09
N VAL A 34 7.17 33.61 5.96
CA VAL A 34 5.78 33.12 5.93
C VAL A 34 5.55 32.23 4.70
N LEU A 35 6.07 32.63 3.54
CA LEU A 35 5.99 31.85 2.31
C LEU A 35 6.78 30.53 2.42
N GLY A 36 7.98 30.58 3.00
CA GLY A 36 8.82 29.41 3.23
C GLY A 36 8.18 28.40 4.17
N LEU A 37 7.65 28.84 5.32
CA LEU A 37 6.92 28.00 6.27
C LEU A 37 5.64 27.42 5.65
N GLY A 38 4.88 28.25 4.94
CA GLY A 38 3.64 27.84 4.27
C GLY A 38 3.85 26.75 3.21
N LEU A 39 5.01 26.72 2.56
CA LEU A 39 5.36 25.71 1.56
C LEU A 39 6.09 24.50 2.17
N ALA A 40 6.93 24.72 3.20
CA ALA A 40 7.65 23.67 3.89
C ALA A 40 6.70 22.73 4.65
N PHE A 41 5.65 23.26 5.30
CA PHE A 41 4.70 22.47 6.08
C PHE A 41 3.97 21.37 5.26
N PRO A 42 3.25 21.68 4.16
CA PRO A 42 2.58 20.66 3.36
C PRO A 42 3.58 19.71 2.69
N THR A 43 4.76 20.23 2.28
CA THR A 43 5.82 19.40 1.70
C THR A 43 6.33 18.37 2.71
N LEU A 44 6.61 18.80 3.94
CA LEU A 44 7.03 17.93 5.03
C LEU A 44 5.94 16.91 5.39
N TRP A 45 4.67 17.33 5.41
CA TRP A 45 3.54 16.44 5.63
C TRP A 45 3.42 15.33 4.58
N ILE A 46 3.56 15.70 3.30
CA ILE A 46 3.57 14.74 2.19
C ILE A 46 4.77 13.81 2.32
N LEU A 47 5.94 14.34 2.67
CA LEU A 47 7.15 13.55 2.87
C LEU A 47 6.95 12.52 3.99
N ILE A 48 6.38 12.93 5.13
CA ILE A 48 6.07 12.03 6.26
C ILE A 48 5.05 10.98 5.84
N SER A 49 4.00 11.36 5.10
CA SER A 49 2.96 10.44 4.65
C SER A 49 3.50 9.43 3.63
N ALA A 50 4.39 9.86 2.74
CA ALA A 50 5.01 9.00 1.73
C ALA A 50 6.08 8.07 2.33
N LEU A 51 6.85 8.56 3.32
CA LEU A 51 7.91 7.81 3.99
C LEU A 51 7.40 6.98 5.17
N SER A 52 6.15 7.15 5.59
CA SER A 52 5.47 6.31 6.58
C SER A 52 4.73 5.21 5.82
N PRO A 53 5.38 4.08 5.45
CA PRO A 53 4.68 2.96 4.86
C PRO A 53 3.55 2.57 5.81
N GLY A 54 2.32 2.57 5.30
CA GLY A 54 1.17 2.10 6.06
C GLY A 54 1.41 0.66 6.47
N LYS A 55 1.87 0.43 7.70
CA LYS A 55 2.01 -0.91 8.25
C LYS A 55 0.62 -1.53 8.24
N ALA A 56 0.46 -2.63 7.51
CA ALA A 56 -0.75 -3.41 7.54
C ALA A 56 -1.03 -3.77 9.01
N ASP A 57 -2.18 -3.36 9.54
CA ASP A 57 -2.50 -3.62 10.93
C ASP A 57 -2.79 -5.12 11.09
N ARG A 58 -1.79 -5.89 11.55
CA ARG A 58 -1.85 -7.36 11.65
C ARG A 58 -2.62 -7.84 12.89
N ARG A 59 -3.49 -7.01 13.46
CA ARG A 59 -4.21 -7.32 14.70
C ARG A 59 -5.39 -8.23 14.43
N CYS A 60 -5.49 -9.29 15.21
CA CYS A 60 -6.66 -10.14 15.22
C CYS A 60 -7.86 -9.35 15.75
N ARG A 61 -9.00 -9.42 15.05
CA ARG A 61 -10.25 -8.78 15.52
C ARG A 61 -10.77 -9.40 16.81
N GLU A 62 -10.48 -10.68 17.05
CA GLU A 62 -10.98 -11.42 18.20
C GLU A 62 -10.15 -11.16 19.47
N CYS A 63 -8.82 -11.26 19.36
CA CYS A 63 -7.92 -11.21 20.52
C CYS A 63 -6.95 -10.01 20.53
N GLY A 64 -6.92 -9.21 19.47
CA GLY A 64 -6.02 -8.06 19.34
C GLY A 64 -4.53 -8.40 19.09
N ALA A 65 -4.16 -9.68 19.15
CA ALA A 65 -2.76 -10.11 18.94
C ALA A 65 -2.30 -9.86 17.51
N SER A 66 -1.02 -9.51 17.33
CA SER A 66 -0.40 -9.23 16.02
C SER A 66 0.07 -10.48 15.26
N GLU A 67 -0.42 -11.66 15.63
CA GLU A 67 0.03 -12.96 15.13
C GLU A 67 -0.88 -13.53 14.03
N LEU A 68 -1.33 -12.69 13.10
CA LEU A 68 -2.04 -13.18 11.90
C LEU A 68 -1.04 -13.76 10.91
N VAL A 69 -1.34 -14.97 10.45
CA VAL A 69 -0.61 -15.69 9.41
C VAL A 69 -1.57 -16.24 8.37
N ARG A 70 -1.09 -16.37 7.14
CA ARG A 70 -1.86 -16.98 6.06
C ARG A 70 -2.09 -18.47 6.30
N ILE A 71 -3.29 -18.91 5.92
CA ILE A 71 -3.66 -20.33 5.99
C ILE A 71 -3.01 -21.08 4.83
N ASP A 72 -3.15 -20.54 3.63
CA ASP A 72 -2.56 -21.10 2.41
C ASP A 72 -1.56 -20.09 1.85
N LYS A 73 -0.37 -20.58 1.47
CA LYS A 73 0.66 -19.77 0.81
C LYS A 73 0.45 -19.72 -0.70
N ALA A 74 -0.22 -20.71 -1.28
CA ALA A 74 -0.48 -20.79 -2.70
C ALA A 74 -1.66 -19.92 -3.14
N THR A 75 -2.66 -19.76 -2.26
CA THR A 75 -3.79 -18.85 -2.48
C THR A 75 -3.68 -17.66 -1.54
N THR A 76 -3.83 -16.43 -2.04
CA THR A 76 -3.82 -15.20 -1.20
C THR A 76 -5.09 -15.06 -0.36
N LEU A 77 -5.69 -16.19 0.04
CA LEU A 77 -6.98 -16.29 0.70
C LEU A 77 -6.78 -16.98 2.04
N GLY A 78 -7.47 -16.47 3.04
CA GLY A 78 -7.53 -17.09 4.34
C GLY A 78 -6.44 -16.60 5.30
N LEU A 79 -6.87 -16.16 6.48
CA LEU A 79 -6.03 -15.75 7.59
C LEU A 79 -6.36 -16.56 8.83
N ARG A 80 -5.33 -16.96 9.58
CA ARG A 80 -5.47 -17.54 10.91
C ARG A 80 -4.65 -16.76 11.93
N CYS A 81 -5.17 -16.61 13.14
CA CYS A 81 -4.42 -16.12 14.27
C CYS A 81 -3.72 -17.28 14.99
N ARG A 82 -2.41 -17.20 15.24
CA ARG A 82 -1.70 -18.21 16.04
C ARG A 82 -2.04 -18.16 17.53
N ALA A 83 -2.39 -16.97 18.04
CA ALA A 83 -2.66 -16.78 19.46
C ALA A 83 -4.03 -17.37 19.89
N CYS A 84 -5.12 -17.04 19.20
CA CYS A 84 -6.48 -17.47 19.59
C CYS A 84 -7.08 -18.55 18.69
N GLY A 85 -6.41 -18.91 17.58
CA GLY A 85 -6.92 -19.90 16.63
C GLY A 85 -8.04 -19.38 15.70
N PHE A 86 -8.43 -18.10 15.80
CA PHE A 86 -9.41 -17.50 14.90
C PHE A 86 -9.00 -17.72 13.43
N ARG A 87 -9.97 -18.08 12.59
CA ARG A 87 -9.77 -18.44 11.19
C ARG A 87 -10.81 -17.75 10.33
N ASP A 88 -10.36 -16.90 9.42
CA ASP A 88 -11.21 -16.22 8.44
C ASP A 88 -10.76 -16.66 7.04
N GLU A 89 -11.56 -17.53 6.43
CA GLU A 89 -11.28 -18.08 5.08
C GLU A 89 -11.63 -17.09 3.96
N SER A 90 -12.41 -16.06 4.26
CA SER A 90 -12.87 -15.05 3.30
C SER A 90 -11.92 -13.86 3.20
N ALA A 91 -11.10 -13.63 4.22
CA ALA A 91 -10.14 -12.53 4.24
C ALA A 91 -9.11 -12.65 3.10
N SER A 92 -8.95 -11.56 2.35
CA SER A 92 -7.90 -11.47 1.35
C SER A 92 -6.56 -11.22 2.06
N GLY A 93 -5.73 -12.24 2.10
CA GLY A 93 -4.36 -12.11 2.61
C GLY A 93 -3.46 -11.26 1.71
N TRP A 94 -3.96 -10.60 0.66
CA TRP A 94 -3.17 -9.94 -0.40
C TRP A 94 -2.11 -8.99 0.15
N LEU A 95 -2.45 -8.16 1.13
CA LEU A 95 -1.53 -7.22 1.80
C LEU A 95 -0.34 -7.93 2.47
N LEU A 96 -0.53 -9.14 3.00
CA LEU A 96 0.54 -9.94 3.59
C LEU A 96 1.44 -10.60 2.52
N ALA A 97 1.04 -10.68 1.24
CA ALA A 97 1.91 -11.23 0.17
C ALA A 97 2.94 -10.23 -0.26
N GLU A 98 2.51 -8.98 -0.35
CA GLU A 98 3.34 -7.89 -0.79
C GLU A 98 4.53 -7.71 0.15
N GLU A 99 4.35 -7.98 1.44
CA GLU A 99 5.42 -7.93 2.45
C GLU A 99 6.27 -9.23 2.54
N GLU A 100 5.75 -10.40 2.15
CA GLU A 100 6.41 -11.71 2.39
C GLU A 100 7.13 -12.32 1.17
N GLY A 101 6.97 -11.82 -0.06
CA GLY A 101 7.66 -12.41 -1.23
C GLY A 101 7.29 -11.83 -2.61
N PRO A 102 7.75 -12.44 -3.72
CA PRO A 102 7.54 -11.92 -5.07
C PRO A 102 6.07 -12.04 -5.47
N LEU A 103 5.31 -10.97 -5.24
CA LEU A 103 3.91 -10.80 -5.62
C LEU A 103 3.64 -11.24 -7.07
N GLU A 104 4.62 -11.03 -7.95
CA GLU A 104 4.58 -11.41 -9.35
C GLU A 104 4.38 -12.92 -9.56
N GLU A 105 5.02 -13.76 -8.76
CA GLU A 105 4.91 -15.22 -8.88
C GLU A 105 3.51 -15.71 -8.47
N LEU A 106 2.93 -15.11 -7.42
CA LEU A 106 1.55 -15.38 -6.98
C LEU A 106 0.53 -14.99 -8.06
N VAL A 107 0.70 -13.83 -8.69
CA VAL A 107 -0.19 -13.37 -9.77
C VAL A 107 -0.08 -14.27 -11.00
N LEU A 108 1.13 -14.69 -11.38
CA LEU A 108 1.36 -15.61 -12.49
C LEU A 108 0.76 -16.99 -12.22
N ASN A 109 0.92 -17.54 -11.02
CA ASN A 109 0.29 -18.81 -10.64
C ASN A 109 -1.24 -18.72 -10.65
N ARG A 110 -1.82 -17.62 -10.16
CA ARG A 110 -3.27 -17.41 -10.20
C ARG A 110 -3.80 -17.35 -11.64
N ARG A 111 -3.09 -16.66 -12.55
CA ARG A 111 -3.43 -16.63 -13.98
C ARG A 111 -3.31 -18.01 -14.64
N ARG A 112 -2.29 -18.82 -14.30
CA ARG A 112 -2.15 -20.20 -14.80
C ARG A 112 -3.31 -21.08 -14.35
N ASN A 113 -3.63 -21.05 -13.05
CA ASN A 113 -4.73 -21.84 -12.49
C ASN A 113 -6.08 -21.47 -13.11
N TYR A 114 -6.32 -20.18 -13.34
CA TYR A 114 -7.53 -19.71 -14.03
C TYR A 114 -7.61 -20.23 -15.47
N ARG A 115 -6.51 -20.18 -16.23
CA ARG A 115 -6.45 -20.74 -17.60
C ARG A 115 -6.65 -22.25 -17.62
N GLN A 116 -6.09 -22.98 -16.65
CA GLN A 116 -6.28 -24.43 -16.55
C GLN A 116 -7.75 -24.79 -16.28
N ARG A 117 -8.43 -24.10 -15.36
CA ARG A 117 -9.85 -24.34 -15.06
C ARG A 117 -10.77 -24.07 -16.25
N ILE A 118 -10.50 -23.01 -17.02
CA ILE A 118 -11.22 -22.75 -18.28
C ILE A 118 -11.03 -23.90 -19.26
N ARG A 119 -9.81 -24.44 -19.38
CA ARG A 119 -9.52 -25.58 -20.26
C ARG A 119 -10.20 -26.87 -19.82
N THR A 120 -10.29 -27.14 -18.52
CA THR A 120 -10.95 -28.36 -18.00
C THR A 120 -12.47 -28.27 -18.01
N GLY A 121 -13.06 -27.13 -18.44
CA GLY A 121 -14.50 -26.92 -18.41
C GLY A 121 -15.06 -26.79 -16.98
N GLU A 122 -14.18 -26.70 -15.99
CA GLU A 122 -14.56 -26.57 -14.60
C GLU A 122 -14.97 -25.12 -14.36
N LYS A 123 -16.26 -24.89 -14.11
CA LYS A 123 -16.79 -23.54 -13.88
C LYS A 123 -16.00 -22.88 -12.73
N PRO A 124 -15.44 -21.67 -12.93
CA PRO A 124 -14.72 -21.00 -11.86
C PRO A 124 -15.68 -20.75 -10.69
N ALA A 125 -15.24 -21.08 -9.48
CA ALA A 125 -15.99 -20.89 -8.24
C ALA A 125 -16.37 -19.42 -7.94
N SER A 126 -15.97 -18.46 -8.79
CA SER A 126 -16.35 -17.05 -8.64
C SER A 126 -17.86 -16.82 -8.76
N SER A 127 -18.63 -17.78 -9.27
CA SER A 127 -20.10 -17.67 -9.30
C SER A 127 -20.77 -17.80 -7.92
N ASP A 128 -20.06 -18.27 -6.88
CA ASP A 128 -20.61 -18.34 -5.52
C ASP A 128 -20.40 -17.06 -4.69
N VAL A 129 -19.38 -16.26 -5.01
CA VAL A 129 -19.16 -14.96 -4.36
C VAL A 129 -20.22 -13.96 -4.82
N ASP A 130 -20.55 -13.94 -6.11
CA ASP A 130 -21.63 -13.09 -6.65
C ASP A 130 -23.01 -13.45 -6.09
N ARG A 131 -23.22 -14.72 -5.71
CA ARG A 131 -24.51 -15.19 -5.19
C ARG A 131 -24.75 -14.76 -3.74
N ARG A 132 -23.70 -14.56 -2.93
CA ARG A 132 -23.81 -14.06 -1.54
C ARG A 132 -23.91 -12.54 -1.42
N VAL A 133 -23.32 -11.78 -2.36
CA VAL A 133 -23.45 -10.32 -2.37
C VAL A 133 -24.90 -9.90 -2.72
N ARG A 134 -25.66 -10.73 -3.43
CA ARG A 134 -27.08 -10.51 -3.72
C ARG A 134 -28.04 -10.85 -2.57
N SER A 135 -27.57 -11.52 -1.52
CA SER A 135 -28.42 -11.96 -0.39
C SER A 135 -28.30 -11.07 0.85
N ASN A 136 -27.53 -9.97 0.78
CA ASN A 136 -27.49 -8.89 1.76
C ASN A 136 -27.98 -7.60 1.12
#